data_AF-A0A539D466-F1
#
_entry.id   AF-A0A539D466-F1
#
_cell.length_a   1.000
_cell.length_b   1.000
_cell.length_c   1.000
_cell.angle_alpha   90.00
_cell.angle_beta   90.00
_cell.angle_gamma   90.00
#
_symmetry.space_group_name_H-M   'P 1'
#
loop_
_entity.id
_entity.type
_entity.pdbx_description
1 polymer ?
#
loop_
_entity_poly.entity_id
_entity_poly.type
_entity_poly.pdbx_seq_one_letter_code
_entity_poly.pdbx_strand_id
1 'polypeptide(L)'
;MQIRSIREGTTASRSLLKPGDTIRRVNGETITDFLDLYFHLSEEEVELDVERPGEPADGGRFTVSLTRTYGEEFGLEFPETKFRVCGNKCPFCFVDQNPAGMRKSVYVRDDDYRFSFLDGHFVTLTNLKESDFQRIIDYHLSPLYVSVHALDPEVRTYLLGTARARLIRPQIERLLAEGIKLHTQIVALPGVNDGAVMDDTIDGLAAYHPGVESIGVVPIGLTAHMPKERGLAPYT
;
A
#
# COMPACT_ATOMS: atom_id res chain seq x y z
N MET A 1 -13.15 -6.07 13.33
CA MET A 1 -13.68 -5.11 12.33
C MET A 1 -15.21 -5.18 12.34
N GLN A 2 -15.91 -4.05 12.42
CA GLN A 2 -17.39 -4.02 12.50
C GLN A 2 -18.02 -4.00 11.11
N ILE A 3 -18.98 -4.90 10.86
CA ILE A 3 -19.70 -5.02 9.58
C ILE A 3 -20.57 -3.77 9.39
N ARG A 4 -20.38 -3.07 8.26
CA ARG A 4 -21.21 -1.93 7.84
C ARG A 4 -22.46 -2.39 7.11
N SER A 5 -22.29 -3.32 6.17
CA SER A 5 -23.34 -3.82 5.30
C SER A 5 -23.01 -5.25 4.86
N ILE A 6 -24.05 -6.00 4.51
CA ILE A 6 -23.93 -7.32 3.91
C ILE A 6 -24.68 -7.24 2.59
N ARG A 7 -24.00 -7.56 1.48
CA ARG A 7 -24.61 -7.52 0.15
C ARG A 7 -25.52 -8.72 -0.04
N GLU A 8 -26.70 -8.50 -0.61
CA GLU A 8 -27.64 -9.59 -0.90
C GLU A 8 -27.09 -10.53 -1.99
N GLY A 9 -27.44 -11.82 -1.92
CA GLY A 9 -27.03 -12.80 -2.92
C GLY A 9 -25.55 -13.21 -2.84
N THR A 10 -24.88 -12.94 -1.72
CA THR A 10 -23.48 -13.33 -1.47
C THR A 10 -23.36 -14.40 -0.38
N THR A 11 -22.16 -14.93 -0.19
CA THR A 11 -21.88 -15.98 0.81
C THR A 11 -22.29 -15.54 2.21
N ALA A 12 -21.91 -14.33 2.62
CA ALA A 12 -22.23 -13.80 3.94
C ALA A 12 -23.73 -13.55 4.16
N SER A 13 -24.50 -13.27 3.10
CA SER A 13 -25.95 -13.01 3.18
C SER A 13 -26.77 -14.24 3.62
N ARG A 14 -26.20 -15.44 3.45
CA ARG A 14 -26.80 -16.71 3.85
C ARG A 14 -26.51 -17.11 5.30
N SER A 15 -25.79 -16.26 6.03
CA SER A 15 -25.37 -16.51 7.40
C SER A 15 -26.26 -15.79 8.43
N LEU A 16 -25.96 -15.98 9.72
CA LEU A 16 -26.61 -15.26 10.82
C LEU A 16 -26.00 -13.88 11.11
N LEU A 17 -25.03 -13.44 10.30
CA LEU A 17 -24.35 -12.15 10.44
C LEU A 17 -25.33 -11.00 10.19
N LYS A 18 -25.09 -9.88 10.88
CA LYS A 18 -25.86 -8.65 10.74
C LYS A 18 -24.94 -7.43 10.67
N PRO A 19 -25.36 -6.35 9.98
CA PRO A 19 -24.73 -5.04 10.16
C PRO A 19 -24.61 -4.69 11.65
N GLY A 20 -23.44 -4.23 12.07
CA GLY A 20 -23.11 -3.95 13.47
C GLY A 20 -22.37 -5.08 14.19
N ASP A 21 -22.41 -6.33 13.70
CA ASP A 21 -21.61 -7.44 14.23
C ASP A 21 -20.11 -7.15 14.02
N THR A 22 -19.28 -7.54 14.99
CA THR A 22 -17.83 -7.33 14.95
C THR A 22 -17.10 -8.63 14.74
N ILE A 23 -16.38 -8.76 13.62
CA ILE A 23 -15.49 -9.89 13.37
C ILE A 23 -14.19 -9.66 14.13
N ARG A 24 -13.82 -10.60 14.99
CA ARG A 24 -12.59 -10.58 15.78
C ARG A 24 -11.49 -11.37 15.10
N ARG A 25 -11.83 -12.55 14.56
CA ARG A 25 -10.91 -13.43 13.86
C ARG A 25 -11.55 -14.04 12.63
N VAL A 26 -10.72 -14.41 11.67
CA VAL A 26 -11.08 -15.22 10.51
C VAL A 26 -10.09 -16.38 10.46
N ASN A 27 -10.58 -17.61 10.44
CA ASN A 27 -9.75 -18.83 10.43
C ASN A 27 -8.71 -18.85 11.58
N GLY A 28 -9.11 -18.41 12.77
CA GLY A 28 -8.24 -18.30 13.94
C GLY A 28 -7.30 -17.09 13.96
N GLU A 29 -7.17 -16.36 12.86
CA GLU A 29 -6.25 -15.22 12.72
C GLU A 29 -6.91 -13.88 13.06
N THR A 30 -6.16 -13.01 13.73
CA THR A 30 -6.68 -11.70 14.15
C THR A 30 -6.66 -10.70 12.99
N ILE A 31 -7.82 -10.13 12.68
CA ILE A 31 -7.96 -9.17 11.57
C ILE A 31 -7.60 -7.75 12.02
N THR A 32 -6.54 -7.19 11.44
CA THR A 32 -6.08 -5.82 11.74
C THR A 32 -6.60 -4.79 10.75
N ASP A 33 -6.72 -5.15 9.47
CA ASP A 33 -7.22 -4.28 8.42
C ASP A 33 -7.90 -5.07 7.28
N PHE A 34 -8.25 -4.36 6.20
CA PHE A 34 -8.94 -4.96 5.06
C PHE A 34 -8.11 -6.01 4.33
N LEU A 35 -6.77 -5.94 4.38
CA LEU A 35 -5.92 -6.85 3.64
C LEU A 35 -5.96 -8.24 4.29
N ASP A 36 -5.83 -8.31 5.63
CA ASP A 36 -5.98 -9.58 6.37
C ASP A 36 -7.35 -10.19 6.08
N LEU A 37 -8.37 -9.34 6.08
CA LEU A 37 -9.74 -9.77 5.81
C LEU A 37 -9.85 -10.36 4.40
N TYR A 38 -9.40 -9.68 3.34
CA TYR A 38 -9.48 -10.23 1.99
C TYR A 38 -8.68 -11.51 1.83
N PHE A 39 -7.52 -11.60 2.48
CA PHE A 39 -6.67 -12.78 2.43
C PHE A 39 -7.38 -13.99 3.08
N HIS A 40 -7.81 -13.87 4.34
CA HIS A 40 -8.42 -15.00 5.05
C HIS A 40 -9.84 -15.32 4.58
N LEU A 41 -10.60 -14.32 4.09
CA LEU A 41 -11.88 -14.58 3.42
C LEU A 41 -11.72 -15.18 2.02
N SER A 42 -10.50 -15.29 1.49
CA SER A 42 -10.28 -15.89 0.18
C SER A 42 -10.36 -17.43 0.20
N GLU A 43 -10.21 -18.05 1.37
CA GLU A 43 -10.27 -19.49 1.56
C GLU A 43 -11.67 -20.06 1.28
N GLU A 44 -11.74 -21.34 0.89
CA GLU A 44 -13.01 -22.01 0.57
C GLU A 44 -13.90 -22.16 1.81
N GLU A 45 -13.31 -22.62 2.91
CA GLU A 45 -13.96 -22.70 4.21
C GLU A 45 -13.51 -21.53 5.07
N VAL A 46 -14.48 -20.77 5.58
CA VAL A 46 -14.23 -19.57 6.36
C VAL A 46 -14.94 -19.70 7.70
N GLU A 47 -14.17 -19.63 8.78
CA GLU A 47 -14.65 -19.56 10.15
C GLU A 47 -14.48 -18.13 10.68
N LEU A 48 -15.58 -17.53 11.12
CA LEU A 48 -15.59 -16.17 11.68
C LEU A 48 -15.88 -16.22 13.18
N ASP A 49 -14.99 -15.65 13.98
CA ASP A 49 -15.28 -15.33 15.38
C ASP A 49 -15.97 -13.97 15.45
N VAL A 50 -17.25 -13.98 15.84
CA VAL A 50 -18.13 -12.82 15.79
C VAL A 50 -18.54 -12.40 17.20
N GLU A 51 -18.59 -11.09 17.42
CA GLU A 51 -19.15 -10.47 18.61
C GLU A 51 -20.30 -9.54 18.21
N ARG A 52 -21.50 -9.83 18.69
CA ARG A 52 -22.70 -9.00 18.52
C ARG A 52 -22.82 -8.00 19.68
N PRO A 53 -22.70 -6.69 19.40
CA PRO A 53 -22.84 -5.67 20.44
C PRO A 53 -24.24 -5.69 21.06
N GLY A 54 -24.33 -5.50 22.39
CA GLY A 54 -25.60 -5.38 23.11
C GLY A 54 -26.14 -6.68 23.70
N GLU A 55 -25.50 -7.81 23.43
CA GLU A 55 -25.76 -9.07 24.14
C GLU A 55 -24.73 -9.26 25.29
N PRO A 56 -25.09 -9.92 26.41
CA PRO A 56 -24.15 -10.18 27.51
C PRO A 56 -22.87 -10.86 27.03
N ALA A 57 -21.73 -10.60 27.68
CA ALA A 57 -20.39 -11.00 27.23
C ALA A 57 -20.22 -12.51 26.94
N ASP A 58 -21.05 -13.37 27.56
CA ASP A 58 -21.06 -14.83 27.35
C ASP A 58 -22.07 -15.31 26.29
N GLY A 59 -23.01 -14.45 25.84
CA GLY A 59 -24.03 -14.76 24.84
C GLY A 59 -23.83 -14.05 23.49
N GLY A 60 -23.11 -12.93 23.47
CA GLY A 60 -22.87 -12.15 22.24
C GLY A 60 -21.74 -12.66 21.36
N ARG A 61 -20.96 -13.65 21.80
CA ARG A 61 -19.85 -14.23 21.03
C ARG A 61 -20.26 -15.57 20.44
N PHE A 62 -20.06 -15.72 19.13
CA PHE A 62 -20.38 -16.95 18.43
C PHE A 62 -19.48 -17.10 17.20
N THR A 63 -19.37 -18.33 16.74
CA THR A 63 -18.61 -18.67 15.54
C THR A 63 -19.57 -18.91 14.38
N VAL A 64 -19.21 -18.42 13.20
CA VAL A 64 -19.96 -18.63 11.95
C VAL A 64 -19.04 -19.32 10.96
N SER A 65 -19.37 -20.56 10.59
CA SER A 65 -18.67 -21.28 9.53
C SER A 65 -19.45 -21.13 8.23
N LEU A 66 -18.74 -20.74 7.17
CA LEU A 66 -19.27 -20.49 5.83
C LEU A 66 -18.42 -21.22 4.81
N THR A 67 -19.05 -21.79 3.80
CA THR A 67 -18.36 -22.33 2.63
C THR A 67 -18.61 -21.42 1.45
N ARG A 68 -17.55 -20.96 0.80
CA ARG A 68 -17.64 -20.12 -0.40
C ARG A 68 -18.09 -20.95 -1.59
N THR A 69 -19.02 -20.39 -2.36
CA THR A 69 -19.28 -20.91 -3.72
C THR A 69 -18.24 -20.33 -4.67
N TYR A 70 -17.67 -21.15 -5.54
CA TYR A 70 -16.76 -20.68 -6.58
C TYR A 70 -17.41 -19.59 -7.45
N GLY A 71 -16.70 -18.49 -7.67
CA GLY A 71 -17.18 -17.34 -8.45
C GLY A 71 -18.14 -16.41 -7.70
N GLU A 72 -18.51 -16.73 -6.46
CA GLU A 72 -19.37 -15.89 -5.63
C GLU A 72 -18.53 -15.01 -4.69
N GLU A 73 -18.96 -13.76 -4.53
CA GLU A 73 -18.35 -12.85 -3.58
C GLU A 73 -18.72 -13.23 -2.14
N PHE A 74 -17.86 -12.87 -1.19
CA PHE A 74 -18.17 -13.04 0.23
C PHE A 74 -19.26 -12.04 0.68
N GLY A 75 -19.11 -10.77 0.27
CA GLY A 75 -20.14 -9.73 0.40
C GLY A 75 -20.26 -9.03 1.75
N LEU A 76 -19.24 -9.13 2.60
CA LEU A 76 -19.12 -8.26 3.77
C LEU A 76 -18.49 -6.92 3.39
N GLU A 77 -19.11 -5.84 3.84
CA GLU A 77 -18.59 -4.49 3.71
C GLU A 77 -18.30 -3.90 5.08
N PHE A 78 -17.22 -3.15 5.17
CA PHE A 78 -16.75 -2.52 6.40
C PHE A 78 -16.54 -1.03 6.18
N PRO A 79 -16.49 -0.23 7.25
CA PRO A 79 -16.09 1.18 7.14
C PRO A 79 -14.71 1.31 6.51
N GLU A 80 -14.49 2.45 5.83
CA GLU A 80 -13.18 2.77 5.25
C GLU A 80 -12.09 2.67 6.31
N THR A 81 -11.04 1.91 6.00
CA THR A 81 -9.88 1.79 6.88
C THR A 81 -9.04 3.06 6.84
N LYS A 82 -8.33 3.32 7.94
CA LYS A 82 -7.34 4.42 7.96
C LYS A 82 -6.26 4.17 6.91
N PHE A 83 -6.07 5.16 6.04
CA PHE A 83 -4.94 5.23 5.13
C PHE A 83 -3.64 5.40 5.93
N ARG A 84 -2.59 4.71 5.49
CA ARG A 84 -1.23 5.08 5.88
C ARG A 84 -0.83 6.30 5.08
N VAL A 85 -0.23 7.28 5.75
CA VAL A 85 0.15 8.54 5.13
C VAL A 85 1.65 8.63 4.99
N CYS A 86 2.10 9.21 3.88
CA CYS A 86 3.50 9.44 3.59
C CYS A 86 4.12 10.43 4.59
N GLY A 87 5.26 10.05 5.15
CA GLY A 87 6.07 10.92 6.02
C GLY A 87 7.24 11.61 5.31
N ASN A 88 7.44 11.34 4.02
CA ASN A 88 8.57 11.88 3.25
C ASN A 88 8.42 13.39 3.03
N LYS A 89 9.56 14.07 2.86
CA LYS A 89 9.64 15.53 2.67
C LYS A 89 10.22 15.86 1.30
N CYS A 90 9.74 15.15 0.27
CA CYS A 90 10.27 15.29 -1.08
C CYS A 90 10.14 16.74 -1.55
N PRO A 91 11.21 17.37 -2.07
CA PRO A 91 11.13 18.76 -2.53
C PRO A 91 10.13 18.89 -3.68
N PHE A 92 9.91 17.82 -4.46
CA PHE A 92 9.00 17.75 -5.60
C PHE A 92 7.61 17.17 -5.28
N CYS A 93 7.24 16.99 -4.00
CA CYS A 93 5.97 16.36 -3.62
C CYS A 93 4.77 17.08 -4.27
N PHE A 94 4.06 16.40 -5.18
CA PHE A 94 2.95 17.00 -5.93
C PHE A 94 1.82 17.50 -5.02
N VAL A 95 1.56 16.78 -3.93
CA VAL A 95 0.54 17.16 -2.93
C VAL A 95 0.85 18.49 -2.25
N ASP A 96 2.13 18.81 -2.05
CA ASP A 96 2.56 20.10 -1.48
C ASP A 96 2.41 21.27 -2.45
N GLN A 97 2.20 20.97 -3.72
CA GLN A 97 1.98 21.96 -4.77
C GLN A 97 0.48 22.24 -4.98
N ASN A 98 -0.40 21.69 -4.15
CA ASN A 98 -1.82 22.01 -4.19
C ASN A 98 -2.09 23.41 -3.60
N PRO A 99 -2.96 24.23 -4.20
CA PRO A 99 -3.35 25.52 -3.63
C PRO A 99 -4.05 25.33 -2.29
N ALA A 100 -4.09 26.36 -1.44
CA ALA A 100 -4.84 26.33 -0.19
C ALA A 100 -6.37 26.31 -0.40
N GLY A 101 -7.11 25.74 0.55
CA GLY A 101 -8.57 25.74 0.56
C GLY A 101 -9.26 24.64 -0.27
N MET A 102 -8.52 23.67 -0.79
CA MET A 102 -9.10 22.52 -1.48
C MET A 102 -9.73 21.51 -0.51
N ARG A 103 -10.42 20.50 -1.06
CA ARG A 103 -10.97 19.38 -0.29
C ARG A 103 -9.85 18.70 0.50
N LYS A 104 -10.11 18.41 1.78
CA LYS A 104 -9.11 17.84 2.71
C LYS A 104 -8.42 16.58 2.18
N SER A 105 -9.14 15.74 1.45
CA SER A 105 -8.62 14.50 0.85
C SER A 105 -7.49 14.73 -0.16
N VAL A 106 -7.48 15.87 -0.85
CA VAL A 106 -6.45 16.20 -1.86
C VAL A 106 -5.08 16.48 -1.22
N TYR A 107 -5.04 16.78 0.08
CA TYR A 107 -3.80 17.00 0.83
C TYR A 107 -3.25 15.75 1.50
N VAL A 108 -3.93 14.60 1.37
CA VAL A 108 -3.44 13.34 1.90
C VAL A 108 -2.34 12.83 0.98
N ARG A 109 -1.14 12.64 1.54
CA ARG A 109 -0.02 12.00 0.84
C ARG A 109 -0.13 10.50 1.03
N ASP A 110 -0.35 9.77 -0.05
CA ASP A 110 -0.38 8.31 -0.02
C ASP A 110 1.03 7.72 -0.05
N ASP A 111 1.22 6.60 0.65
CA ASP A 111 2.41 5.75 0.68
C ASP A 111 2.05 4.39 1.31
N ASP A 112 0.85 3.90 1.03
CA ASP A 112 0.29 2.70 1.67
C ASP A 112 0.47 1.47 0.78
N TYR A 113 1.36 0.57 1.18
CA TYR A 113 1.72 -0.61 0.37
C TYR A 113 0.54 -1.51 0.00
N ARG A 114 -0.56 -1.46 0.78
CA ARG A 114 -1.75 -2.27 0.52
C ARG A 114 -2.42 -1.87 -0.80
N PHE A 115 -2.38 -0.58 -1.15
CA PHE A 115 -2.88 -0.08 -2.43
C PHE A 115 -1.86 -0.23 -3.57
N SER A 116 -0.59 -0.51 -3.24
CA SER A 116 0.41 -0.81 -4.26
C SER A 116 0.07 -2.08 -5.03
N PHE A 117 -0.28 -3.14 -4.31
CA PHE A 117 -0.74 -4.39 -4.91
C PHE A 117 -2.17 -4.25 -5.50
N LEU A 118 -3.10 -3.63 -4.78
CA LEU A 118 -4.50 -3.59 -5.20
C LEU A 118 -4.78 -2.66 -6.39
N ASP A 119 -4.19 -1.46 -6.39
CA ASP A 119 -4.55 -0.37 -7.30
C ASP A 119 -3.33 0.19 -8.06
N GLY A 120 -2.14 -0.40 -7.89
CA GLY A 120 -0.93 0.02 -8.57
C GLY A 120 -0.31 1.32 -8.05
N HIS A 121 -0.62 1.70 -6.81
CA HIS A 121 -0.07 2.92 -6.21
C HIS A 121 1.44 2.78 -5.92
N PHE A 122 2.21 3.78 -6.32
CA PHE A 122 3.65 3.79 -6.05
C PHE A 122 3.95 4.12 -4.60
N VAL A 123 4.71 3.25 -3.94
CA VAL A 123 5.17 3.42 -2.54
C VAL A 123 6.68 3.54 -2.46
N THR A 124 7.18 4.28 -1.46
CA THR A 124 8.62 4.54 -1.32
C THR A 124 9.33 3.54 -0.41
N LEU A 125 8.58 2.64 0.25
CA LEU A 125 9.05 1.66 1.25
C LEU A 125 9.68 2.27 2.53
N THR A 126 9.68 3.59 2.67
CA THR A 126 10.34 4.31 3.79
C THR A 126 9.51 4.31 5.08
N ASN A 127 8.22 4.03 4.98
CA ASN A 127 7.30 3.96 6.11
C ASN A 127 6.97 2.51 6.55
N LEU A 128 7.53 1.50 5.88
CA LEU A 128 7.33 0.10 6.22
C LEU A 128 8.11 -0.31 7.47
N LYS A 129 7.48 -1.13 8.30
CA LYS A 129 8.09 -1.84 9.43
C LYS A 129 8.39 -3.28 9.04
N GLU A 130 9.17 -3.98 9.86
CA GLU A 130 9.42 -5.41 9.68
C GLU A 130 8.15 -6.25 9.58
N SER A 131 7.13 -5.96 10.40
CA SER A 131 5.83 -6.62 10.31
C SER A 131 5.11 -6.37 8.97
N ASP A 132 5.34 -5.23 8.34
CA ASP A 132 4.74 -4.92 7.04
C ASP A 132 5.46 -5.70 5.93
N PHE A 133 6.80 -5.80 5.98
CA PHE A 133 7.55 -6.67 5.07
C PHE A 133 7.14 -8.13 5.21
N GLN A 134 6.98 -8.62 6.44
CA GLN A 134 6.55 -9.99 6.67
C GLN A 134 5.16 -10.24 6.09
N ARG A 135 4.21 -9.32 6.29
CA ARG A 135 2.87 -9.42 5.67
C ARG A 135 2.92 -9.43 4.15
N ILE A 136 3.78 -8.60 3.53
CA ILE A 136 3.98 -8.62 2.06
C ILE A 136 4.42 -10.01 1.59
N ILE A 137 5.34 -10.64 2.32
CA ILE A 137 5.90 -11.95 2.00
C ILE A 137 4.88 -13.06 2.25
N ASP A 138 4.28 -13.11 3.44
CA ASP A 138 3.32 -14.13 3.85
C ASP A 138 2.10 -14.18 2.91
N TYR A 139 1.63 -13.00 2.48
CA TYR A 139 0.48 -12.90 1.57
C TYR A 139 0.88 -12.84 0.10
N HIS A 140 2.18 -12.92 -0.19
CA HIS A 140 2.75 -12.86 -1.53
C HIS A 140 2.19 -11.69 -2.37
N LEU A 141 2.18 -10.48 -1.79
CA LEU A 141 1.62 -9.29 -2.43
C LEU A 141 2.49 -8.86 -3.61
N SER A 142 2.14 -9.30 -4.81
CA SER A 142 2.95 -9.15 -6.01
C SER A 142 2.07 -8.92 -7.25
N PRO A 143 2.43 -7.99 -8.15
CA PRO A 143 3.59 -7.10 -8.08
C PRO A 143 3.39 -5.92 -7.12
N LEU A 144 4.49 -5.30 -6.67
CA LEU A 144 4.47 -4.01 -5.98
C LEU A 144 5.01 -2.90 -6.89
N TYR A 145 4.45 -1.70 -6.72
CA TYR A 145 4.82 -0.49 -7.44
C TYR A 145 5.68 0.37 -6.53
N VAL A 146 6.97 0.50 -6.83
CA VAL A 146 7.97 1.12 -5.95
C VAL A 146 8.56 2.38 -6.55
N SER A 147 8.41 3.51 -5.85
CA SER A 147 9.05 4.77 -6.23
C SER A 147 10.50 4.79 -5.72
N VAL A 148 11.43 4.44 -6.60
CA VAL A 148 12.86 4.29 -6.30
C VAL A 148 13.55 5.65 -6.34
N HIS A 149 13.31 6.43 -7.39
CA HIS A 149 13.94 7.73 -7.69
C HIS A 149 15.47 7.75 -7.89
N ALA A 150 16.24 7.02 -7.08
CA ALA A 150 17.67 6.83 -7.24
C ALA A 150 18.10 5.58 -6.45
N LEU A 151 19.11 4.84 -6.92
CA LEU A 151 19.74 3.78 -6.12
C LEU A 151 20.92 4.27 -5.28
N ASP A 152 21.48 5.44 -5.61
CA ASP A 152 22.46 6.12 -4.76
C ASP A 152 21.80 6.55 -3.43
N PRO A 153 22.35 6.13 -2.27
CA PRO A 153 21.72 6.36 -0.98
C PRO A 153 21.69 7.84 -0.57
N GLU A 154 22.67 8.65 -0.98
CA GLU A 154 22.71 10.08 -0.62
C GLU A 154 21.69 10.84 -1.46
N VAL A 155 21.67 10.59 -2.78
CA VAL A 155 20.72 11.21 -3.69
C VAL A 155 19.29 10.83 -3.30
N ARG A 156 19.02 9.55 -3.01
CA ARG A 156 17.67 9.13 -2.59
C ARG A 156 17.26 9.74 -1.25
N THR A 157 18.20 9.91 -0.31
CA THR A 157 17.95 10.59 0.97
C THR A 157 17.57 12.05 0.76
N TYR A 158 18.25 12.75 -0.13
CA TYR A 158 17.88 14.11 -0.52
C TYR A 158 16.48 14.14 -1.16
N LEU A 159 16.21 13.27 -2.12
CA LEU A 159 14.94 13.23 -2.87
C LEU A 159 13.73 12.93 -1.98
N LEU A 160 13.86 12.07 -0.95
CA LEU A 160 12.76 11.72 -0.05
C LEU A 160 12.77 12.50 1.28
N GLY A 161 13.86 13.21 1.59
CA GLY A 161 13.99 13.99 2.82
C GLY A 161 13.95 13.15 4.11
N THR A 162 14.44 11.90 4.06
CA THR A 162 14.46 10.98 5.21
C THR A 162 15.64 10.01 5.14
N ALA A 163 16.32 9.78 6.27
CA ALA A 163 17.45 8.85 6.35
C ALA A 163 17.06 7.39 6.05
N ARG A 164 15.79 7.02 6.23
CA ARG A 164 15.29 5.68 5.87
C ARG A 164 15.38 5.39 4.37
N ALA A 165 15.41 6.42 3.54
CA ALA A 165 15.48 6.29 2.08
C ALA A 165 16.72 5.51 1.61
N ARG A 166 17.81 5.54 2.39
CA ARG A 166 19.08 4.83 2.09
C ARG A 166 18.92 3.31 1.91
N LEU A 167 17.85 2.73 2.46
CA LEU A 167 17.66 1.29 2.54
C LEU A 167 17.07 0.66 1.27
N ILE A 168 16.96 1.41 0.16
CA ILE A 168 16.22 0.93 -1.01
C ILE A 168 16.77 -0.37 -1.61
N ARG A 169 18.10 -0.51 -1.74
CA ARG A 169 18.74 -1.71 -2.29
C ARG A 169 18.42 -2.96 -1.45
N PRO A 170 18.73 -3.00 -0.14
CA PRO A 170 18.41 -4.19 0.66
C PRO A 170 16.90 -4.45 0.76
N GLN A 171 16.05 -3.42 0.68
CA GLN A 171 14.60 -3.61 0.66
C GLN A 171 14.13 -4.27 -0.64
N ILE A 172 14.65 -3.85 -1.80
CA ILE A 172 14.37 -4.48 -3.10
C ILE A 172 14.86 -5.93 -3.07
N GLU A 173 16.13 -6.15 -2.72
CA GLU A 173 16.74 -7.49 -2.67
C GLU A 173 15.95 -8.46 -1.80
N ARG A 174 15.50 -8.01 -0.61
CA ARG A 174 14.66 -8.80 0.28
C ARG A 174 13.34 -9.21 -0.37
N LEU A 175 12.64 -8.28 -1.02
CA LEU A 175 11.36 -8.56 -1.68
C LEU A 175 11.55 -9.53 -2.84
N LEU A 176 12.57 -9.31 -3.66
CA LEU A 176 12.87 -10.16 -4.82
C LEU A 176 13.27 -11.58 -4.42
N ALA A 177 14.00 -11.73 -3.30
CA ALA A 177 14.40 -13.04 -2.77
C ALA A 177 13.18 -13.93 -2.41
N GLU A 178 12.07 -13.31 -2.03
CA GLU A 178 10.79 -13.98 -1.71
C GLU A 178 9.84 -14.05 -2.91
N GLY A 179 10.34 -13.77 -4.12
CA GLY A 179 9.60 -13.88 -5.37
C GLY A 179 8.63 -12.73 -5.65
N ILE A 180 8.61 -11.67 -4.83
CA ILE A 180 7.78 -10.49 -5.06
C ILE A 180 8.30 -9.72 -6.27
N LYS A 181 7.45 -9.48 -7.27
CA LYS A 181 7.79 -8.74 -8.49
C LYS A 181 7.60 -7.24 -8.30
N LEU A 182 8.41 -6.44 -8.99
CA LEU A 182 8.41 -4.99 -8.83
C LEU A 182 8.23 -4.26 -10.15
N HIS A 183 7.32 -3.29 -10.16
CA HIS A 183 7.31 -2.18 -11.11
C HIS A 183 7.91 -0.96 -10.44
N THR A 184 8.93 -0.36 -11.04
CA THR A 184 9.67 0.73 -10.40
C THR A 184 9.44 2.06 -11.10
N GLN A 185 9.49 3.15 -10.34
CA GLN A 185 9.38 4.51 -10.87
C GLN A 185 10.54 5.39 -10.40
N ILE A 186 10.96 6.26 -11.32
CA ILE A 186 11.89 7.35 -11.07
C ILE A 186 11.21 8.67 -11.44
N VAL A 187 11.21 9.60 -10.49
CA VAL A 187 10.84 11.00 -10.77
C VAL A 187 12.15 11.74 -11.00
N ALA A 188 12.38 12.18 -12.23
CA ALA A 188 13.63 12.78 -12.65
C ALA A 188 13.63 14.28 -12.33
N LEU A 189 14.69 14.76 -11.69
CA LEU A 189 14.95 16.15 -11.35
C LEU A 189 16.23 16.61 -12.04
N PRO A 190 16.19 17.72 -12.83
CA PRO A 190 17.38 18.24 -13.50
C PRO A 190 18.52 18.53 -12.53
N GLY A 191 19.71 18.01 -12.82
CA GLY A 191 20.94 18.19 -12.04
C GLY A 191 20.96 17.49 -10.67
N VAL A 192 19.99 16.62 -10.37
CA VAL A 192 19.90 15.92 -9.08
C VAL A 192 20.05 14.40 -9.26
N ASN A 193 19.16 13.79 -10.03
CA ASN A 193 19.14 12.35 -10.29
C ASN A 193 19.03 12.02 -11.77
N ASP A 194 19.48 12.93 -12.63
CA ASP A 194 19.70 12.72 -14.06
C ASP A 194 21.16 12.35 -14.36
N GLY A 195 21.46 12.18 -15.65
CA GLY A 195 22.80 11.81 -16.11
C GLY A 195 23.31 10.53 -15.45
N ALA A 196 24.53 10.57 -14.93
CA ALA A 196 25.20 9.40 -14.36
C ALA A 196 24.42 8.74 -13.20
N VAL A 197 23.66 9.51 -12.41
CA VAL A 197 22.85 8.94 -11.32
C VAL A 197 21.65 8.17 -11.89
N MET A 198 21.05 8.69 -12.96
CA MET A 198 19.97 8.00 -13.66
C MET A 198 20.49 6.71 -14.28
N ASP A 199 21.63 6.76 -14.96
CA ASP A 199 22.24 5.60 -15.61
C ASP A 199 22.55 4.50 -14.57
N ASP A 200 23.21 4.82 -13.45
CA ASP A 200 23.46 3.87 -12.36
C ASP A 200 22.16 3.27 -11.79
N THR A 201 21.13 4.12 -11.64
CA THR A 201 19.83 3.68 -11.11
C THR A 201 19.14 2.73 -12.08
N ILE A 202 19.11 3.04 -13.39
CA ILE A 202 18.49 2.21 -14.42
C ILE A 202 19.26 0.89 -14.57
N ASP A 203 20.59 0.94 -14.68
CA ASP A 203 21.41 -0.26 -14.83
C ASP A 203 21.30 -1.17 -13.60
N GLY A 204 21.33 -0.59 -12.40
CA GLY A 204 21.17 -1.33 -11.15
C GLY A 204 19.78 -1.95 -11.01
N LEU A 205 18.72 -1.29 -11.47
CA LEU A 205 17.37 -1.86 -11.48
C LEU A 205 17.20 -2.92 -12.56
N ALA A 206 17.79 -2.73 -13.75
CA ALA A 206 17.73 -3.68 -14.85
C ALA A 206 18.47 -4.99 -14.51
N ALA A 207 19.55 -4.91 -13.72
CA ALA A 207 20.27 -6.08 -13.22
C ALA A 207 19.40 -7.00 -12.33
N TYR A 208 18.29 -6.49 -11.77
CA TYR A 208 17.32 -7.28 -11.02
C TYR A 208 16.28 -7.99 -11.88
N HIS A 209 16.32 -7.90 -13.21
CA HIS A 209 15.42 -8.67 -14.08
C HIS A 209 15.64 -10.19 -13.90
N PRO A 210 14.58 -11.03 -13.82
CA PRO A 210 13.17 -10.72 -14.07
C PRO A 210 12.37 -10.36 -12.80
N GLY A 211 13.02 -10.00 -11.70
CA GLY A 211 12.37 -9.55 -10.46
C GLY A 211 11.81 -8.14 -10.56
N VAL A 212 12.59 -7.21 -11.12
CA VAL A 212 12.11 -5.90 -11.57
C VAL A 212 11.60 -6.03 -13.00
N GLU A 213 10.30 -5.85 -13.19
CA GLU A 213 9.62 -6.08 -14.47
C GLU A 213 9.54 -4.82 -15.33
N SER A 214 9.50 -3.64 -14.70
CA SER A 214 9.48 -2.38 -15.43
C SER A 214 10.17 -1.25 -14.65
N ILE A 215 10.68 -0.28 -15.41
CA ILE A 215 11.25 0.97 -14.92
C ILE A 215 10.56 2.10 -15.67
N GLY A 216 9.72 2.87 -14.96
CA GLY A 216 9.08 4.08 -15.47
C GLY A 216 9.86 5.32 -15.05
N VAL A 217 10.27 6.14 -16.02
CA VAL A 217 10.88 7.44 -15.73
C VAL A 217 9.89 8.54 -16.09
N VAL A 218 9.59 9.40 -15.13
CA VAL A 218 8.72 10.57 -15.34
C VAL A 218 9.47 11.85 -15.00
N PRO A 219 9.37 12.91 -15.80
CA PRO A 219 9.96 14.19 -15.45
C PRO A 219 9.22 14.80 -14.25
N ILE A 220 9.90 15.64 -13.50
CA ILE A 220 9.27 16.43 -12.44
C ILE A 220 8.05 17.21 -12.97
N GLY A 221 6.91 17.05 -12.30
CA GLY A 221 5.71 17.86 -12.52
C GLY A 221 5.70 19.06 -11.59
N LEU A 222 5.64 20.27 -12.16
CA LEU A 222 5.54 21.52 -11.42
C LEU A 222 4.19 22.20 -11.70
N THR A 223 3.49 22.61 -10.64
CA THR A 223 2.26 23.41 -10.74
C THR A 223 2.58 24.90 -10.60
N ALA A 224 1.61 25.75 -10.95
CA ALA A 224 1.70 27.20 -10.73
C ALA A 224 1.81 27.60 -9.23
N HIS A 225 1.53 26.68 -8.30
CA HIS A 225 1.59 26.90 -6.86
C HIS A 225 2.86 26.32 -6.21
N MET A 226 3.78 25.79 -7.00
CA MET A 226 5.06 25.30 -6.50
C MET A 226 5.83 26.41 -5.75
N PRO A 227 6.29 26.17 -4.51
CA PRO A 227 7.07 27.16 -3.77
C PRO A 227 8.42 27.43 -4.45
N LYS A 228 8.66 28.68 -4.86
CA LYS A 228 9.85 29.09 -5.62
C LYS A 228 11.15 28.90 -4.83
N GLU A 229 11.09 29.00 -3.51
CA GLU A 229 12.21 28.80 -2.59
C GLU A 229 12.80 27.38 -2.64
N ARG A 230 12.07 26.39 -3.16
CA ARG A 230 12.60 25.03 -3.36
C ARG A 230 13.54 24.92 -4.57
N GLY A 231 13.64 25.94 -5.42
CA GLY A 231 14.64 26.03 -6.49
C GLY A 231 14.54 24.96 -7.57
N LEU A 232 13.38 24.31 -7.74
CA LEU A 232 13.20 23.26 -8.74
C LEU A 232 12.86 23.86 -10.11
N ALA A 233 13.40 23.25 -11.16
CA ALA A 233 13.14 23.60 -12.56
C ALA A 233 12.60 22.38 -13.32
N PRO A 234 11.73 22.58 -14.33
CA PRO A 234 11.34 21.50 -15.22
C PRO A 234 12.48 21.17 -16.20
N TYR A 235 12.41 20.00 -16.85
CA TYR A 235 13.21 19.75 -18.04
C TYR A 235 12.77 20.70 -19.17
N THR A 236 13.74 21.22 -19.91
CA THR A 236 13.57 22.10 -21.07
C THR A 236 13.95 21.40 -22.35
#